data_AF-A0A2M7TTS0-F1
#
_entry.id   AF-A0A2M7TTS0-F1
#
_cell.length_a   1.000
_cell.length_b   1.000
_cell.length_c   1.000
_cell.angle_alpha   90.00
_cell.angle_beta   90.00
_cell.angle_gamma   90.00
#
_symmetry.space_group_name_H-M   'P 1'
#
loop_
_entity.id
_entity.type
_entity.pdbx_description
1 polymer ?
#
loop_
_entity_poly.entity_id
_entity_poly.type
_entity_poly.pdbx_seq_one_letter_code
_entity_poly.pdbx_strand_id
1 'polypeptide(L)'
;KLLKVDRETVHRYKILIKSGKLAGSVNHLSYNQLHEISFFGGHHKIPSSITIDNDFLFIAGLYLAEGHISYHKNRPNSATIGFTYNQNETELISKTKQYFFNTFKIILSETINIKNHTCQLTVGSTIICIIFKSLFGKNCYQKKIPGEFAYLTTEKQQHLLKGLFAGDGHLRLKRKTKGGGIEYILETTSKNLADQVFVMLLRFDVLPSYKVIQSKVKKVATKYKITLFRQDILKVFPNIESLDNTIKTNKKGLIVDNYALVPIVNINEEQFNGYVYNLTVEKDHSYTANYLSVKNCSWTTTHPAGTYRTYSVNRVINEIKSLANLGIKEIFDDSGTFPIGLWLKDFCQQMISTGLNKKVVLGCNMRFAALDQSQYNLMAKSGFRFLLYGLESANQDTLSIIHKNTKVSDARKSLLMAKKAGLQPHLTIMIGYPWETEKMAQKTLLSVKILIRDGLADSLQATIVIPYPGTPLFNECQKKGWLLTTDWDKYDMRQSVMKSPLSSQTQLLMVKNIFKGILTPQFLFRKITSIKNLNDLKFLLTYAIKYVQKLKDFPTT
;
A
#
# COMPACT_ATOMS: atom_id res chain seq x y z
N LYS A 1 -9.58 -30.13 0.14
CA LYS A 1 -9.08 -31.45 -0.36
C LYS A 1 -10.10 -32.10 -1.29
N LEU A 2 -11.38 -32.10 -0.94
CA LEU A 2 -12.47 -32.61 -1.79
C LEU A 2 -13.54 -31.51 -1.95
N LEU A 3 -14.08 -31.36 -3.16
CA LEU A 3 -15.30 -30.62 -3.45
C LEU A 3 -16.45 -31.62 -3.44
N LYS A 4 -17.31 -31.56 -2.43
CA LYS A 4 -18.53 -32.37 -2.38
C LYS A 4 -19.60 -31.74 -3.26
N VAL A 5 -20.20 -32.54 -4.13
CA VAL A 5 -21.33 -32.11 -4.96
C VAL A 5 -22.60 -32.49 -4.21
N ASP A 6 -23.10 -31.58 -3.36
CA ASP A 6 -24.31 -31.84 -2.56
C ASP A 6 -25.60 -31.38 -3.25
N ARG A 7 -26.72 -31.96 -2.79
CA ARG A 7 -28.07 -31.67 -3.30
C ARG A 7 -28.42 -30.19 -3.14
N GLU A 8 -27.92 -29.53 -2.09
CA GLU A 8 -28.23 -28.15 -1.77
C GLU A 8 -27.56 -27.16 -2.73
N THR A 9 -26.30 -27.42 -3.11
CA THR A 9 -25.53 -26.69 -4.11
C THR A 9 -26.19 -26.76 -5.48
N VAL A 10 -26.73 -27.93 -5.85
CA VAL A 10 -27.48 -28.08 -7.11
C VAL A 10 -28.87 -27.44 -7.05
N HIS A 11 -29.54 -27.49 -5.89
CA HIS A 11 -30.91 -26.97 -5.71
C HIS A 11 -30.96 -25.44 -5.60
N ARG A 12 -30.02 -24.81 -4.88
CA ARG A 12 -29.89 -23.34 -4.73
C ARG A 12 -29.81 -22.62 -6.09
N TYR A 13 -29.19 -23.24 -7.10
CA TYR A 13 -29.08 -22.66 -8.45
C TYR A 13 -30.22 -22.97 -9.41
N LYS A 14 -31.10 -23.95 -9.10
CA LYS A 14 -32.34 -24.17 -9.87
C LYS A 14 -33.44 -23.18 -9.49
N ILE A 15 -33.49 -22.73 -8.24
CA ILE A 15 -34.54 -21.82 -7.73
C ILE A 15 -34.33 -20.36 -8.18
N LEU A 16 -33.11 -19.95 -8.50
CA LEU A 16 -32.76 -18.53 -8.70
C LEU A 16 -32.85 -17.98 -10.14
N ILE A 17 -33.41 -18.70 -11.13
CA ILE A 17 -33.29 -18.26 -12.54
C ILE A 17 -34.55 -17.61 -13.15
N LYS A 18 -35.74 -17.65 -12.52
CA LYS A 18 -36.87 -16.83 -12.98
C LYS A 18 -37.74 -16.29 -11.83
N SER A 19 -37.58 -14.99 -11.57
CA SER A 19 -38.67 -14.12 -11.07
C SER A 19 -39.55 -14.70 -9.94
N GLY A 20 -38.93 -15.28 -8.91
CA GLY A 20 -39.64 -15.71 -7.69
C GLY A 20 -40.75 -16.76 -7.87
N LYS A 21 -40.79 -17.51 -9.00
CA LYS A 21 -41.76 -18.60 -9.18
C LYS A 21 -41.07 -19.93 -9.49
N LEU A 22 -41.44 -20.95 -8.69
CA LEU A 22 -41.06 -22.35 -8.88
C LEU A 22 -41.59 -22.86 -10.23
N ALA A 23 -40.71 -23.30 -11.12
CA ALA A 23 -41.10 -24.13 -12.26
C ALA A 23 -41.31 -25.57 -11.75
N GLY A 24 -42.42 -26.19 -12.16
CA GLY A 24 -42.78 -27.56 -11.81
C GLY A 24 -41.67 -28.57 -12.15
N SER A 25 -41.47 -29.52 -11.23
CA SER A 25 -40.56 -30.67 -11.28
C SER A 25 -39.11 -30.38 -11.71
N VAL A 26 -38.27 -30.20 -10.70
CA VAL A 26 -36.80 -30.26 -10.83
C VAL A 26 -36.38 -31.74 -10.88
N ASN A 27 -35.78 -32.22 -11.97
CA ASN A 27 -35.21 -33.58 -12.00
C ASN A 27 -34.30 -33.78 -10.78
N HIS A 28 -34.62 -34.81 -9.99
CA HIS A 28 -33.85 -35.23 -8.82
C HIS A 28 -32.44 -35.67 -9.26
N LEU A 29 -31.48 -35.57 -8.35
CA LEU A 29 -30.17 -36.18 -8.56
C LEU A 29 -30.30 -37.69 -8.35
N SER A 30 -29.72 -38.46 -9.28
CA SER A 30 -29.53 -39.90 -9.13
C SER A 30 -28.14 -40.13 -8.55
N TYR A 31 -28.07 -40.98 -7.52
CA TYR A 31 -26.82 -41.48 -6.93
C TYR A 31 -26.74 -42.97 -7.23
N ASN A 32 -25.59 -43.46 -7.69
CA ASN A 32 -25.35 -44.89 -7.82
C ASN A 32 -24.45 -45.41 -6.68
N GLN A 33 -24.37 -46.74 -6.57
CA GLN A 33 -23.50 -47.43 -5.60
C GLN A 33 -22.01 -47.10 -5.76
N LEU A 34 -21.62 -46.53 -6.91
CA LEU A 34 -20.24 -46.10 -7.23
C LEU A 34 -19.97 -44.63 -6.83
N HIS A 35 -20.83 -44.01 -6.04
CA HIS A 35 -20.70 -42.61 -5.62
C HIS A 35 -20.64 -41.62 -6.79
N GLU A 36 -21.30 -41.91 -7.90
CA GLU A 36 -21.47 -40.98 -9.02
C GLU A 36 -22.82 -40.28 -8.96
N ILE A 37 -22.89 -39.08 -9.55
CA ILE A 37 -24.08 -38.24 -9.59
C ILE A 37 -24.39 -37.84 -11.03
N SER A 38 -25.66 -37.93 -11.39
CA SER A 38 -26.22 -37.26 -12.58
C SER A 38 -27.62 -36.71 -12.26
N PHE A 39 -28.15 -35.84 -13.11
CA PHE A 39 -29.59 -35.58 -13.09
C PHE A 39 -30.32 -36.82 -13.61
N PHE A 40 -31.52 -37.09 -13.08
CA PHE A 40 -32.40 -38.09 -13.66
C PHE A 40 -32.62 -37.80 -15.16
N GLY A 41 -32.32 -38.78 -16.03
CA GLY A 41 -32.32 -38.64 -17.49
C GLY A 41 -31.06 -37.97 -18.10
N GLY A 42 -30.06 -37.62 -17.31
CA GLY A 42 -28.80 -37.05 -17.78
C GLY A 42 -27.82 -38.13 -18.26
N HIS A 43 -27.17 -37.89 -19.41
CA HIS A 43 -26.24 -38.84 -20.03
C HIS A 43 -24.89 -38.96 -19.32
N HIS A 44 -24.39 -37.87 -18.75
CA HIS A 44 -23.09 -37.84 -18.09
C HIS A 44 -23.21 -37.96 -16.57
N LYS A 45 -22.58 -39.00 -16.02
CA LYS A 45 -22.37 -39.19 -14.58
C LYS A 45 -21.01 -38.60 -14.21
N ILE A 46 -20.93 -37.93 -13.07
CA ILE A 46 -19.68 -37.41 -12.52
C ILE A 46 -19.45 -37.94 -11.11
N PRO A 47 -18.20 -37.97 -10.60
CA PRO A 47 -17.95 -38.30 -9.20
C PRO A 47 -18.70 -37.36 -8.24
N SER A 48 -19.27 -37.91 -7.16
CA SER A 48 -19.96 -37.13 -6.11
C SER A 48 -19.04 -36.26 -5.28
N SER A 49 -17.74 -36.58 -5.29
CA SER A 49 -16.68 -35.79 -4.71
C SER A 49 -15.56 -35.62 -5.71
N ILE A 50 -15.20 -34.38 -6.02
CA ILE A 50 -14.10 -34.07 -6.92
C ILE A 50 -12.88 -33.70 -6.08
N THR A 51 -11.76 -34.38 -6.30
CA THR A 51 -10.51 -34.04 -5.64
C THR A 51 -9.95 -32.75 -6.21
N ILE A 52 -9.51 -31.82 -5.35
CA ILE A 52 -8.81 -30.60 -5.79
C ILE A 52 -7.32 -30.96 -5.91
N ASP A 53 -7.01 -31.74 -6.93
CA ASP A 53 -5.66 -32.18 -7.31
C ASP A 53 -5.07 -31.27 -8.41
N ASN A 54 -3.89 -31.64 -8.91
CA ASN A 54 -3.15 -30.86 -9.89
C ASN A 54 -3.89 -30.79 -11.24
N ASP A 55 -4.55 -31.88 -11.65
CA ASP A 55 -5.33 -31.97 -12.88
C ASP A 55 -6.55 -31.04 -12.81
N PHE A 56 -7.32 -31.10 -11.72
CA PHE A 56 -8.45 -30.20 -11.51
C PHE A 56 -8.01 -28.73 -11.51
N LEU A 57 -6.90 -28.41 -10.83
CA LEU A 57 -6.39 -27.04 -10.73
C LEU A 57 -5.94 -26.53 -12.10
N PHE A 58 -5.29 -27.36 -12.91
CA PHE A 58 -4.90 -27.01 -14.27
C PHE A 58 -6.13 -26.76 -15.16
N ILE A 59 -7.15 -27.63 -15.09
CA ILE A 59 -8.43 -27.43 -15.80
C ILE A 59 -9.15 -26.16 -15.33
N ALA A 60 -9.12 -25.85 -14.03
CA ALA A 60 -9.66 -24.60 -13.50
C ALA A 60 -8.95 -23.37 -14.08
N GLY A 61 -7.61 -23.43 -14.18
CA GLY A 61 -6.80 -22.40 -14.85
C GLY A 61 -7.21 -22.23 -16.32
N LEU A 62 -7.32 -23.33 -17.07
CA LEU A 62 -7.77 -23.29 -18.45
C LEU A 62 -9.19 -22.77 -18.61
N TYR A 63 -10.09 -23.08 -17.66
CA TYR A 63 -11.44 -22.54 -17.70
C TYR A 63 -11.45 -21.02 -17.50
N LEU A 64 -10.55 -20.50 -16.66
CA LEU A 64 -10.42 -19.06 -16.43
C LEU A 64 -9.92 -18.32 -17.69
N ALA A 65 -9.07 -18.97 -18.50
CA ALA A 65 -8.61 -18.47 -19.80
C ALA A 65 -9.63 -18.71 -20.92
N GLU A 66 -9.74 -19.97 -21.35
CA GLU A 66 -10.43 -20.38 -22.59
C GLU A 66 -11.85 -20.92 -22.36
N GLY A 67 -12.25 -21.05 -21.11
CA GLY A 67 -13.50 -21.70 -20.72
C GLY A 67 -14.73 -20.81 -20.91
N HIS A 68 -15.81 -21.38 -21.43
CA HIS A 68 -17.11 -20.74 -21.51
C HIS A 68 -18.24 -21.70 -21.11
N ILE A 69 -19.38 -21.12 -20.70
CA ILE A 69 -20.61 -21.86 -20.44
C ILE A 69 -21.72 -21.30 -21.31
N SER A 70 -22.31 -22.17 -22.13
CA SER A 70 -23.47 -21.86 -22.97
C SER A 70 -24.72 -22.60 -22.45
N TYR A 71 -25.89 -22.00 -22.66
CA TYR A 71 -27.18 -22.59 -22.31
C TYR A 71 -27.98 -22.77 -23.59
N HIS A 72 -28.70 -23.88 -23.72
CA HIS A 72 -29.53 -24.12 -24.90
C HIS A 72 -30.77 -23.21 -24.89
N LYS A 73 -31.03 -22.51 -26.01
CA LYS A 73 -32.17 -21.58 -26.15
C LYS A 73 -33.52 -22.23 -25.78
N ASN A 74 -33.75 -23.45 -26.26
CA ASN A 74 -35.02 -24.16 -26.07
C ASN A 74 -35.01 -25.11 -24.86
N ARG A 75 -33.87 -25.24 -24.17
CA ARG A 75 -33.69 -26.10 -22.98
C ARG A 75 -32.83 -25.35 -21.96
N PRO A 76 -33.38 -24.34 -21.26
CA PRO A 76 -32.60 -23.46 -20.39
C PRO A 76 -31.96 -24.17 -19.19
N ASN A 77 -32.40 -25.39 -18.86
CA ASN A 77 -31.81 -26.25 -17.83
C ASN A 77 -30.67 -27.14 -18.36
N SER A 78 -30.40 -27.09 -19.66
CA SER A 78 -29.31 -27.80 -20.32
C SER A 78 -28.19 -26.81 -20.61
N ALA A 79 -27.02 -27.06 -20.02
CA ALA A 79 -25.84 -26.24 -20.19
C ALA A 79 -24.66 -27.07 -20.71
N THR A 80 -23.83 -26.43 -21.50
CA THR A 80 -22.61 -26.98 -22.06
C THR A 80 -21.43 -26.14 -21.60
N ILE A 81 -20.41 -26.81 -21.08
CA ILE A 81 -19.11 -26.20 -20.81
C ILE A 81 -18.22 -26.48 -22.02
N GLY A 82 -17.43 -25.48 -22.41
CA GLY A 82 -16.50 -25.62 -23.52
C GLY A 82 -15.21 -24.86 -23.31
N PHE A 83 -14.17 -25.30 -24.01
CA PHE A 83 -12.86 -24.67 -24.12
C PHE A 83 -12.58 -24.42 -25.58
N THR A 84 -12.07 -23.25 -25.93
CA THR A 84 -11.73 -22.89 -27.32
C THR A 84 -10.23 -22.70 -27.43
N TYR A 85 -9.62 -23.26 -28.46
CA TYR A 85 -8.18 -23.16 -28.71
C TYR A 85 -7.94 -22.82 -30.17
N ASN A 86 -6.74 -22.37 -30.49
CA ASN A 86 -6.24 -22.46 -31.86
C ASN A 86 -6.00 -23.94 -32.20
N GLN A 87 -6.32 -24.35 -33.43
CA GLN A 87 -6.19 -25.75 -33.87
C GLN A 87 -4.75 -26.28 -33.81
N ASN A 88 -3.74 -25.40 -33.80
CA ASN A 88 -2.33 -25.79 -33.73
C ASN A 88 -1.85 -26.06 -32.29
N GLU A 89 -2.65 -25.74 -31.26
CA GLU A 89 -2.31 -25.95 -29.84
C GLU A 89 -2.55 -27.40 -29.39
N THR A 90 -2.03 -28.34 -30.19
CA THR A 90 -2.30 -29.78 -30.07
C THR A 90 -1.93 -30.36 -28.71
N GLU A 91 -0.83 -29.89 -28.11
CA GLU A 91 -0.39 -30.31 -26.78
C GLU A 91 -1.38 -29.86 -25.69
N LEU A 92 -1.85 -28.61 -25.76
CA LEU A 92 -2.79 -28.06 -24.80
C LEU A 92 -4.15 -28.74 -24.91
N ILE A 93 -4.63 -28.95 -26.13
CA ILE A 93 -5.86 -29.70 -26.43
C ILE A 93 -5.79 -31.11 -25.84
N SER A 94 -4.67 -31.81 -26.02
CA SER A 94 -4.47 -33.18 -25.52
C SER A 94 -4.45 -33.22 -23.98
N LYS A 95 -3.73 -32.29 -23.34
CA LYS A 95 -3.70 -32.14 -21.89
C LYS A 95 -5.08 -31.83 -21.32
N THR A 96 -5.85 -30.95 -21.97
CA THR A 96 -7.23 -30.65 -21.57
C THR A 96 -8.10 -31.90 -21.59
N LYS A 97 -8.07 -32.70 -22.66
CA LYS A 97 -8.83 -33.96 -22.74
C LYS A 97 -8.43 -34.93 -21.63
N GLN A 98 -7.14 -35.14 -21.44
CA GLN A 98 -6.60 -36.07 -20.44
C GLN A 98 -6.99 -35.67 -19.01
N TYR A 99 -6.68 -34.45 -18.59
CA TYR A 99 -6.93 -33.99 -17.22
C TYR A 99 -8.43 -33.83 -16.93
N PHE A 100 -9.24 -33.44 -17.93
CA PHE A 100 -10.68 -33.41 -17.79
C PHE A 100 -11.24 -34.82 -17.59
N PHE A 101 -10.76 -35.81 -18.35
CA PHE A 101 -11.14 -37.21 -18.15
C PHE A 101 -10.70 -37.73 -16.79
N ASN A 102 -9.47 -37.46 -16.35
CA ASN A 102 -8.98 -37.88 -15.03
C ASN A 102 -9.86 -37.35 -13.90
N THR A 103 -10.26 -36.08 -13.99
CA THR A 103 -11.06 -35.37 -12.99
C THR A 103 -12.53 -35.79 -12.99
N PHE A 104 -13.18 -35.80 -14.16
CA PHE A 104 -14.64 -35.93 -14.28
C PHE A 104 -15.09 -37.27 -14.84
N LYS A 105 -14.17 -38.11 -15.31
CA LYS A 105 -14.45 -39.40 -15.99
C LYS A 105 -15.34 -39.24 -17.22
N ILE A 106 -15.26 -38.09 -17.90
CA ILE A 106 -16.00 -37.79 -19.11
C ILE A 106 -15.05 -37.40 -20.23
N ILE A 107 -15.30 -37.96 -21.42
CA ILE A 107 -14.60 -37.63 -22.66
C ILE A 107 -15.22 -36.35 -23.24
N LEU A 108 -14.37 -35.37 -23.58
CA LEU A 108 -14.79 -34.14 -24.25
C LEU A 108 -15.03 -34.41 -25.74
N SER A 109 -16.12 -33.84 -26.28
CA SER A 109 -16.36 -33.80 -27.72
C SER A 109 -15.48 -32.74 -28.36
N GLU A 110 -14.81 -33.09 -29.46
CA GLU A 110 -13.93 -32.20 -30.21
C GLU A 110 -14.56 -31.78 -31.53
N THR A 111 -14.60 -30.47 -31.77
CA THR A 111 -15.07 -29.88 -33.03
C THR A 111 -14.01 -28.95 -33.57
N ILE A 112 -13.53 -29.22 -34.79
CA ILE A 112 -12.54 -28.39 -35.48
C ILE A 112 -13.26 -27.50 -36.51
N ASN A 113 -12.97 -26.20 -36.47
CA ASN A 113 -13.41 -25.25 -37.48
C ASN A 113 -12.21 -24.73 -38.26
N ILE A 114 -12.02 -25.29 -39.46
CA ILE A 114 -10.90 -25.02 -40.35
C ILE A 114 -10.87 -23.55 -40.78
N LYS A 115 -12.04 -22.93 -41.01
CA LYS A 115 -12.14 -21.54 -41.48
C LYS A 115 -11.64 -20.53 -40.45
N ASN A 116 -11.90 -20.78 -39.17
CA ASN A 116 -11.50 -19.91 -38.08
C ASN A 116 -10.20 -20.36 -37.39
N HIS A 117 -9.60 -21.47 -37.85
CA HIS A 117 -8.46 -22.12 -37.21
C HIS A 117 -8.66 -22.43 -35.72
N THR A 118 -9.89 -22.80 -35.33
CA THR A 118 -10.25 -23.05 -33.92
C THR A 118 -10.57 -24.51 -33.67
N CYS A 119 -10.14 -25.04 -32.53
CA CYS A 119 -10.62 -26.30 -31.97
C CYS A 119 -11.47 -26.02 -30.72
N GLN A 120 -12.66 -26.60 -30.65
CA GLN A 120 -13.54 -26.52 -29.48
C GLN A 120 -13.70 -27.88 -28.82
N LEU A 121 -13.41 -27.93 -27.52
CA LEU A 121 -13.68 -29.08 -26.66
C LEU A 121 -14.92 -28.79 -25.83
N THR A 122 -15.93 -29.66 -25.89
CA THR A 122 -17.22 -29.41 -25.23
C THR A 122 -17.79 -30.64 -24.53
N VAL A 123 -18.57 -30.42 -23.48
CA VAL A 123 -19.40 -31.45 -22.86
C VAL A 123 -20.71 -30.87 -22.33
N GLY A 124 -21.82 -31.53 -22.67
CA GLY A 124 -23.15 -31.19 -22.21
C GLY A 124 -23.41 -31.68 -20.79
N SER A 125 -22.82 -31.03 -19.78
CA SER A 125 -23.02 -31.37 -18.37
C SER A 125 -23.47 -30.16 -17.54
N THR A 126 -24.77 -30.08 -17.25
CA THR A 126 -25.34 -29.01 -16.41
C THR A 126 -24.72 -28.99 -15.02
N ILE A 127 -24.38 -30.15 -14.44
CA ILE A 127 -23.78 -30.20 -13.09
C ILE A 127 -22.39 -29.55 -13.10
N ILE A 128 -21.53 -29.92 -14.06
CA ILE A 128 -20.20 -29.30 -14.21
C ILE A 128 -20.35 -27.79 -14.48
N CYS A 129 -21.29 -27.39 -15.33
CA CYS A 129 -21.55 -25.97 -15.59
C CYS A 129 -21.93 -25.20 -14.32
N ILE A 130 -22.77 -25.77 -13.45
CA ILE A 130 -23.15 -25.14 -12.17
C ILE A 130 -21.93 -24.99 -11.27
N ILE A 131 -21.12 -26.05 -11.14
CA ILE A 131 -19.90 -26.04 -10.33
C ILE A 131 -18.94 -24.95 -10.81
N PHE A 132 -18.59 -24.96 -12.10
CA PHE A 132 -17.64 -24.00 -12.67
C PHE A 132 -18.17 -22.56 -12.66
N LYS A 133 -19.46 -22.36 -12.93
CA LYS A 133 -20.08 -21.03 -12.82
C LYS A 133 -20.04 -20.50 -11.39
N SER A 134 -20.31 -21.34 -10.40
CA SER A 134 -20.31 -20.97 -8.97
C SER A 134 -18.90 -20.59 -8.51
N LEU A 135 -17.93 -21.46 -8.78
CA LEU A 135 -16.54 -21.27 -8.36
C LEU A 135 -15.86 -20.15 -9.14
N PHE A 136 -15.94 -20.20 -10.46
CA PHE A 136 -15.06 -19.44 -11.34
C PHE A 136 -15.76 -18.36 -12.17
N GLY A 137 -17.09 -18.22 -12.07
CA GLY A 137 -17.87 -17.28 -12.87
C GLY A 137 -18.16 -17.78 -14.29
N LYS A 138 -19.04 -17.08 -15.02
CA LYS A 138 -19.54 -17.52 -16.34
C LYS A 138 -18.81 -16.89 -17.53
N ASN A 139 -18.84 -15.57 -17.61
CA ASN A 139 -18.27 -14.80 -18.73
C ASN A 139 -16.92 -14.18 -18.35
N CYS A 140 -16.20 -13.63 -19.33
CA CYS A 140 -14.86 -13.06 -19.15
C CYS A 140 -14.78 -11.96 -18.08
N TYR A 141 -15.84 -11.17 -17.89
CA TYR A 141 -15.89 -10.09 -16.88
C TYR A 141 -16.09 -10.61 -15.46
N GLN A 142 -16.72 -11.79 -15.33
CA GLN A 142 -17.09 -12.40 -14.05
C GLN A 142 -16.11 -13.49 -13.60
N LYS A 143 -15.07 -13.79 -14.40
CA LYS A 143 -14.07 -14.79 -14.04
C LYS A 143 -13.43 -14.43 -12.69
N LYS A 144 -13.31 -15.41 -11.80
CA LYS A 144 -12.73 -15.22 -10.46
C LYS A 144 -12.14 -16.54 -9.96
N ILE A 145 -11.22 -16.46 -9.04
CA ILE A 145 -10.71 -17.60 -8.28
C ILE A 145 -11.46 -17.62 -6.93
N PRO A 146 -11.95 -18.78 -6.45
CA PRO A 146 -12.56 -18.86 -5.12
C PRO A 146 -11.58 -18.43 -4.02
N GLY A 147 -12.08 -17.78 -2.96
CA GLY A 147 -11.22 -17.29 -1.87
C GLY A 147 -10.44 -18.41 -1.19
N GLU A 148 -11.03 -19.60 -1.11
CA GLU A 148 -10.43 -20.83 -0.57
C GLU A 148 -9.16 -21.24 -1.33
N PHE A 149 -9.07 -20.89 -2.61
CA PHE A 149 -7.91 -21.23 -3.46
C PHE A 149 -6.73 -20.31 -3.18
N ALA A 150 -6.97 -19.12 -2.60
CA ALA A 150 -5.92 -18.23 -2.13
C ALA A 150 -5.12 -18.83 -0.96
N TYR A 151 -5.71 -19.77 -0.21
CA TYR A 151 -5.09 -20.47 0.92
C TYR A 151 -4.42 -21.80 0.56
N LEU A 152 -4.49 -22.23 -0.71
CA LEU A 152 -3.78 -23.44 -1.15
C LEU A 152 -2.26 -23.24 -1.04
N THR A 153 -1.51 -24.35 -0.99
CA THR A 153 -0.04 -24.33 -1.06
C THR A 153 0.41 -23.70 -2.38
N THR A 154 1.59 -23.06 -2.38
CA THR A 154 2.16 -22.44 -3.59
C THR A 154 2.30 -23.46 -4.73
N GLU A 155 2.64 -24.72 -4.42
CA GLU A 155 2.65 -25.83 -5.40
C GLU A 155 1.30 -26.05 -6.08
N LYS A 156 0.20 -26.06 -5.34
CA LYS A 156 -1.15 -26.19 -5.91
C LYS A 156 -1.55 -24.95 -6.70
N GLN A 157 -1.26 -23.77 -6.15
CA GLN A 157 -1.50 -22.51 -6.85
C GLN A 157 -0.73 -22.44 -8.18
N GLN A 158 0.47 -23.01 -8.23
CA GLN A 158 1.28 -23.10 -9.43
C GLN A 158 0.55 -23.86 -10.55
N HIS A 159 -0.15 -24.96 -10.24
CA HIS A 159 -0.89 -25.73 -11.25
C HIS A 159 -2.07 -24.97 -11.83
N LEU A 160 -2.78 -24.19 -11.00
CA LEU A 160 -3.83 -23.28 -11.47
C LEU A 160 -3.25 -22.19 -12.37
N LEU A 161 -2.16 -21.55 -11.93
CA LEU A 161 -1.48 -20.51 -12.70
C LEU A 161 -0.94 -21.06 -14.03
N LYS A 162 -0.40 -22.29 -14.04
CA LYS A 162 0.06 -22.98 -15.27
C LYS A 162 -1.07 -23.14 -16.28
N GLY A 163 -2.24 -23.61 -15.85
CA GLY A 163 -3.40 -23.74 -16.74
C GLY A 163 -3.87 -22.38 -17.29
N LEU A 164 -3.92 -21.35 -16.43
CA LEU A 164 -4.34 -20.01 -16.82
C LEU A 164 -3.37 -19.36 -17.82
N PHE A 165 -2.07 -19.39 -17.53
CA PHE A 165 -1.03 -18.83 -18.39
C PHE A 165 -0.80 -19.66 -19.67
N ALA A 166 -1.11 -20.95 -19.67
CA ALA A 166 -1.04 -21.77 -20.88
C ALA A 166 -2.12 -21.37 -21.91
N GLY A 167 -3.29 -20.90 -21.47
CA GLY A 167 -4.33 -20.39 -22.36
C GLY A 167 -4.12 -18.91 -22.72
N ASP A 168 -4.23 -18.02 -21.72
CA ASP A 168 -4.23 -16.57 -21.96
C ASP A 168 -2.83 -15.93 -21.92
N GLY A 169 -1.81 -16.68 -21.53
CA GLY A 169 -0.47 -16.15 -21.33
C GLY A 169 0.34 -16.11 -22.63
N HIS A 170 1.02 -14.99 -22.88
CA HIS A 170 1.92 -14.85 -24.03
C HIS A 170 3.34 -14.48 -23.60
N LEU A 171 4.33 -15.25 -24.08
CA LEU A 171 5.75 -14.97 -23.93
C LEU A 171 6.22 -13.96 -24.98
N ARG A 172 6.77 -12.84 -24.51
CA ARG A 172 7.26 -11.76 -25.36
C ARG A 172 8.77 -11.56 -25.17
N LEU A 173 9.50 -11.60 -26.28
CA LEU A 173 10.91 -11.20 -26.37
C LEU A 173 11.03 -9.71 -26.70
N LYS A 174 11.58 -8.91 -25.79
CA LYS A 174 11.88 -7.49 -26.06
C LYS A 174 13.14 -7.36 -26.91
N ARG A 175 13.06 -6.57 -27.99
CA ARG A 175 14.22 -6.19 -28.81
C ARG A 175 15.30 -5.54 -27.95
N LYS A 176 16.59 -5.86 -28.23
CA LYS A 176 17.75 -5.31 -27.51
C LYS A 176 17.74 -3.77 -27.44
N THR A 177 17.26 -3.10 -28.49
CA THR A 177 17.15 -1.63 -28.57
C THR A 177 16.13 -1.01 -27.59
N LYS A 178 15.22 -1.79 -27.00
CA LYS A 178 14.24 -1.33 -25.99
C LYS A 178 14.53 -1.91 -24.59
N GLY A 179 15.80 -2.15 -24.29
CA GLY A 179 16.28 -2.62 -22.98
C GLY A 179 16.37 -4.13 -22.82
N GLY A 180 16.05 -4.93 -23.86
CA GLY A 180 16.07 -6.40 -23.79
C GLY A 180 15.09 -6.99 -22.76
N GLY A 181 14.91 -8.31 -22.77
CA GLY A 181 14.20 -9.05 -21.73
C GLY A 181 13.17 -10.04 -22.24
N ILE A 182 12.83 -11.01 -21.38
CA ILE A 182 11.74 -11.97 -21.59
C ILE A 182 10.62 -11.63 -20.62
N GLU A 183 9.40 -11.53 -21.13
CA GLU A 183 8.21 -11.18 -20.37
C GLU A 183 7.14 -12.26 -20.58
N TYR A 184 6.53 -12.74 -19.49
CA TYR A 184 5.34 -13.59 -19.58
C TYR A 184 4.14 -12.76 -19.16
N ILE A 185 3.22 -12.54 -20.10
CA ILE A 185 2.16 -11.56 -19.99
C ILE A 185 0.81 -12.28 -19.93
N LEU A 186 0.01 -11.97 -18.92
CA LEU A 186 -1.40 -12.34 -18.83
C LEU A 186 -2.25 -11.09 -18.98
N GLU A 187 -3.28 -11.14 -19.83
CA GLU A 187 -4.26 -10.07 -19.99
C GLU A 187 -5.68 -10.59 -19.74
N THR A 188 -6.45 -9.90 -18.91
CA THR A 188 -7.85 -10.27 -18.65
C THR A 188 -8.74 -9.03 -18.55
N THR A 189 -10.04 -9.20 -18.78
CA THR A 189 -11.06 -8.14 -18.57
C THR A 189 -11.72 -8.24 -17.20
N SER A 190 -11.48 -9.31 -16.42
CA SER A 190 -11.94 -9.41 -15.04
C SER A 190 -10.92 -8.78 -14.09
N LYS A 191 -11.33 -7.69 -13.45
CA LYS A 191 -10.53 -7.06 -12.38
C LYS A 191 -10.26 -8.04 -11.25
N ASN A 192 -11.27 -8.81 -10.83
CA ASN A 192 -11.16 -9.72 -9.71
C ASN A 192 -10.13 -10.83 -10.00
N LEU A 193 -10.19 -11.43 -11.19
CA LEU A 193 -9.19 -12.41 -11.61
C LEU A 193 -7.78 -11.80 -11.63
N ALA A 194 -7.63 -10.59 -12.20
CA ALA A 194 -6.33 -9.93 -12.25
C ALA A 194 -5.76 -9.66 -10.85
N ASP A 195 -6.58 -9.13 -9.94
CA ASP A 195 -6.20 -8.84 -8.57
C ASP A 195 -5.76 -10.11 -7.83
N GLN A 196 -6.53 -11.19 -7.98
CA GLN A 196 -6.26 -12.48 -7.35
C GLN A 196 -4.99 -13.14 -7.89
N VAL A 197 -4.79 -13.12 -9.22
CA VAL A 197 -3.57 -13.64 -9.85
C VAL A 197 -2.35 -12.83 -9.39
N PHE A 198 -2.47 -11.49 -9.31
CA PHE A 198 -1.39 -10.64 -8.83
C PHE A 198 -0.97 -11.01 -7.41
N VAL A 199 -1.92 -11.14 -6.48
CA VAL A 199 -1.65 -11.55 -5.09
C VAL A 199 -1.06 -12.96 -5.02
N MET A 200 -1.59 -13.91 -5.81
CA MET A 200 -1.05 -15.27 -5.86
C MET A 200 0.40 -15.28 -6.34
N LEU A 201 0.73 -14.49 -7.37
CA LEU A 201 2.10 -14.39 -7.87
C LEU A 201 3.05 -13.85 -6.79
N LEU A 202 2.67 -12.85 -5.99
CA LEU A 202 3.52 -12.35 -4.90
C LEU A 202 3.96 -13.45 -3.92
N ARG A 203 3.17 -14.53 -3.74
CA ARG A 203 3.52 -15.67 -2.88
C ARG A 203 4.69 -16.52 -3.39
N PHE A 204 5.14 -16.30 -4.63
CA PHE A 204 6.30 -16.97 -5.23
C PHE A 204 7.58 -16.13 -5.16
N ASP A 205 7.62 -15.10 -4.30
CA ASP A 205 8.78 -14.22 -4.16
C ASP A 205 9.15 -13.51 -5.48
N VAL A 206 8.12 -13.02 -6.18
CA VAL A 206 8.24 -12.30 -7.46
C VAL A 206 7.58 -10.94 -7.39
N LEU A 207 8.03 -9.98 -8.21
CA LEU A 207 7.34 -8.67 -8.35
C LEU A 207 6.81 -8.53 -9.78
N PRO A 208 5.59 -9.01 -10.03
CA PRO A 208 4.92 -8.77 -11.30
C PRO A 208 4.61 -7.28 -11.46
N SER A 209 4.57 -6.80 -12.71
CA SER A 209 3.96 -5.52 -13.04
C SER A 209 2.45 -5.70 -13.16
N TYR A 210 1.68 -4.75 -12.62
CA TYR A 210 0.22 -4.65 -12.80
C TYR A 210 -0.12 -3.36 -13.54
N LYS A 211 -0.78 -3.46 -14.70
CA LYS A 211 -1.15 -2.31 -15.51
C LYS A 211 -2.63 -2.35 -15.88
N VAL A 212 -3.34 -1.26 -15.59
CA VAL A 212 -4.70 -1.01 -16.07
C VAL A 212 -4.63 -0.33 -17.43
N ILE A 213 -5.29 -0.90 -18.42
CA ILE A 213 -5.34 -0.39 -19.79
C ILE A 213 -6.79 -0.03 -20.10
N GLN A 214 -7.07 1.27 -20.12
CA GLN A 214 -8.35 1.81 -20.54
C GLN A 214 -8.30 2.17 -22.02
N SER A 215 -9.31 1.76 -22.77
CA SER A 215 -9.44 2.12 -24.18
C SER A 215 -10.09 3.50 -24.33
N LYS A 216 -9.60 4.29 -25.29
CA LYS A 216 -10.22 5.57 -25.67
C LYS A 216 -11.49 5.39 -26.50
N VAL A 217 -11.73 4.18 -27.03
CA VAL A 217 -12.91 3.87 -27.86
C VAL A 217 -14.06 3.44 -26.97
N LYS A 218 -15.21 4.14 -27.08
CA LYS A 218 -16.46 3.76 -26.39
C LYS A 218 -16.81 2.31 -26.76
N LYS A 219 -17.17 1.49 -25.75
CA LYS A 219 -17.52 0.05 -25.81
C LYS A 219 -16.37 -0.98 -25.70
N VAL A 220 -15.10 -0.57 -25.65
CA VAL A 220 -14.01 -1.53 -25.38
C VAL A 220 -13.80 -1.67 -23.88
N ALA A 221 -13.85 -2.90 -23.38
CA ALA A 221 -13.68 -3.18 -21.96
C ALA A 221 -12.27 -2.82 -21.46
N THR A 222 -12.17 -2.38 -20.21
CA THR A 222 -10.90 -2.20 -19.51
C THR A 222 -10.15 -3.52 -19.45
N LYS A 223 -8.87 -3.51 -19.82
CA LYS A 223 -7.98 -4.68 -19.72
C LYS A 223 -7.02 -4.51 -18.55
N TYR A 224 -6.77 -5.61 -17.85
CA TYR A 224 -5.81 -5.70 -16.77
C TYR A 224 -4.67 -6.59 -17.23
N LYS A 225 -3.46 -6.02 -17.24
CA LYS A 225 -2.26 -6.67 -17.74
C LYS A 225 -1.30 -6.95 -16.59
N ILE A 226 -0.99 -8.22 -16.40
CA ILE A 226 0.00 -8.71 -15.45
C ILE A 226 1.24 -9.15 -16.23
N THR A 227 2.43 -8.74 -15.81
CA THR A 227 3.66 -9.08 -16.51
C THR A 227 4.71 -9.59 -15.53
N LEU A 228 5.14 -10.83 -15.74
CA LEU A 228 6.31 -11.42 -15.09
C LEU A 228 7.55 -11.14 -15.94
N PHE A 229 8.65 -10.79 -15.29
CA PHE A 229 9.93 -10.56 -15.93
C PHE A 229 10.83 -11.79 -15.74
N ARG A 230 11.67 -12.10 -16.72
CA ARG A 230 12.60 -13.25 -16.77
C ARG A 230 12.90 -13.97 -15.44
N GLN A 231 13.59 -13.32 -14.50
CA GLN A 231 14.05 -13.94 -13.24
C GLN A 231 12.89 -14.44 -12.36
N ASP A 232 11.72 -13.81 -12.50
CA ASP A 232 10.50 -14.14 -11.76
C ASP A 232 9.70 -15.23 -12.50
N ILE A 233 9.85 -15.36 -13.82
CA ILE A 233 9.15 -16.40 -14.61
C ILE A 233 9.55 -17.78 -14.09
N LEU A 234 10.85 -18.05 -13.89
CA LEU A 234 11.34 -19.37 -13.46
C LEU A 234 10.91 -19.74 -12.04
N LYS A 235 10.71 -18.75 -11.15
CA LYS A 235 10.21 -19.01 -9.80
C LYS A 235 8.79 -19.55 -9.81
N VAL A 236 7.97 -19.12 -10.77
CA VAL A 236 6.58 -19.56 -10.92
C VAL A 236 6.46 -20.73 -11.90
N PHE A 237 7.28 -20.76 -12.94
CA PHE A 237 7.22 -21.69 -14.07
C PHE A 237 8.62 -22.21 -14.42
N PRO A 238 9.15 -23.20 -13.67
CA PRO A 238 10.53 -23.65 -13.83
C PRO A 238 10.80 -24.37 -15.17
N ASN A 239 9.77 -24.94 -15.79
CA ASN A 239 9.90 -25.80 -16.98
C ASN A 239 9.52 -25.07 -18.28
N ILE A 240 9.63 -23.74 -18.35
CA ILE A 240 9.40 -23.01 -19.62
C ILE A 240 10.65 -23.15 -20.50
N GLU A 241 10.51 -23.89 -21.59
CA GLU A 241 11.48 -23.90 -22.69
C GLU A 241 11.55 -22.49 -23.31
N SER A 242 12.74 -22.02 -23.72
CA SER A 242 13.04 -20.71 -24.38
C SER A 242 13.59 -19.55 -23.53
N LEU A 243 14.07 -19.74 -22.31
CA LEU A 243 14.66 -18.64 -21.52
C LEU A 243 16.19 -18.51 -21.74
N ASP A 244 16.64 -17.70 -22.71
CA ASP A 244 18.08 -17.44 -22.99
C ASP A 244 18.79 -16.68 -21.84
N ASN A 245 19.59 -17.36 -21.01
CA ASN A 245 20.21 -16.84 -19.77
C ASN A 245 21.06 -15.57 -19.88
N THR A 246 21.38 -15.11 -21.08
CA THR A 246 22.25 -13.94 -21.30
C THR A 246 21.51 -12.59 -21.29
N ILE A 247 20.17 -12.58 -21.32
CA ILE A 247 19.39 -11.34 -21.52
C ILE A 247 19.05 -10.64 -20.19
N LYS A 248 19.54 -9.39 -20.03
CA LYS A 248 19.25 -8.51 -18.88
C LYS A 248 17.77 -8.07 -18.81
N THR A 249 17.25 -7.90 -17.59
CA THR A 249 15.88 -7.43 -17.31
C THR A 249 15.82 -6.00 -16.81
N ASN A 250 14.72 -5.32 -17.12
CA ASN A 250 14.43 -3.97 -16.64
C ASN A 250 13.29 -4.00 -15.61
N LYS A 251 13.56 -4.60 -14.44
CA LYS A 251 12.61 -4.70 -13.32
C LYS A 251 12.70 -3.44 -12.47
N LYS A 252 11.56 -2.79 -12.22
CA LYS A 252 11.47 -1.64 -11.31
C LYS A 252 11.02 -2.13 -9.95
N GLY A 253 11.90 -2.00 -8.95
CA GLY A 253 11.66 -2.45 -7.59
C GLY A 253 12.45 -3.70 -7.21
N LEU A 254 12.52 -3.96 -5.92
CA LEU A 254 13.35 -5.01 -5.33
C LEU A 254 12.64 -5.65 -4.14
N ILE A 255 12.96 -6.91 -3.87
CA ILE A 255 12.48 -7.62 -2.68
C ILE A 255 13.60 -7.58 -1.65
N VAL A 256 13.28 -7.16 -0.43
CA VAL A 256 14.15 -7.24 0.76
C VAL A 256 13.37 -7.96 1.83
N ASP A 257 13.89 -9.10 2.26
CA ASP A 257 13.21 -10.02 3.18
C ASP A 257 11.78 -10.31 2.69
N ASN A 258 10.78 -9.91 3.48
CA ASN A 258 9.35 -10.10 3.17
C ASN A 258 8.69 -8.85 2.54
N TYR A 259 9.48 -7.85 2.13
CA TYR A 259 8.97 -6.58 1.62
C TYR A 259 9.32 -6.33 0.16
N ALA A 260 8.34 -5.84 -0.58
CA ALA A 260 8.50 -5.33 -1.94
C ALA A 260 8.72 -3.81 -1.91
N LEU A 261 9.92 -3.34 -2.26
CA LEU A 261 10.20 -1.93 -2.42
C LEU A 261 9.98 -1.54 -3.88
N VAL A 262 8.95 -0.73 -4.14
CA VAL A 262 8.60 -0.22 -5.48
C VAL A 262 8.68 1.30 -5.51
N PRO A 263 9.32 1.90 -6.53
CA PRO A 263 9.45 3.35 -6.62
C PRO A 263 8.11 4.02 -6.93
N ILE A 264 7.83 5.14 -6.25
CA ILE A 264 6.69 5.99 -6.58
C ILE A 264 6.96 6.67 -7.93
N VAL A 265 6.07 6.46 -8.91
CA VAL A 265 6.21 7.00 -10.27
C VAL A 265 5.46 8.33 -10.41
N ASN A 266 4.33 8.47 -9.74
CA ASN A 266 3.49 9.66 -9.78
C ASN A 266 2.67 9.75 -8.50
N ILE A 267 2.34 10.98 -8.09
CA ILE A 267 1.43 11.30 -6.99
C ILE A 267 0.38 12.25 -7.56
N ASN A 268 -0.89 11.88 -7.41
CA ASN A 268 -2.02 12.72 -7.80
C ASN A 268 -2.75 13.18 -6.53
N GLU A 269 -3.23 14.40 -6.56
CA GLU A 269 -4.06 14.98 -5.50
C GLU A 269 -5.48 15.19 -6.05
N GLU A 270 -6.48 14.82 -5.27
CA GLU A 270 -7.89 15.05 -5.60
C GLU A 270 -8.63 15.56 -4.37
N GLN A 271 -9.65 16.40 -4.58
CA GLN A 271 -10.57 16.80 -3.53
C GLN A 271 -11.55 15.65 -3.30
N PHE A 272 -11.56 15.10 -2.09
CA PHE A 272 -12.42 13.99 -1.71
C PHE A 272 -13.32 14.41 -0.55
N ASN A 273 -14.64 14.19 -0.68
CA ASN A 273 -15.61 14.38 0.38
C ASN A 273 -16.33 13.05 0.63
N GLY A 274 -16.09 12.45 1.79
CA GLY A 274 -16.65 11.16 2.18
C GLY A 274 -15.88 10.52 3.34
N TYR A 275 -16.29 9.31 3.71
CA TYR A 275 -15.60 8.57 4.77
C TYR A 275 -14.22 8.08 4.32
N VAL A 276 -13.23 8.30 5.18
CA VAL A 276 -11.91 7.66 5.11
C VAL A 276 -11.81 6.61 6.20
N TYR A 277 -11.18 5.47 5.87
CA TYR A 277 -11.13 4.31 6.76
C TYR A 277 -9.69 4.04 7.18
N ASN A 278 -9.52 3.59 8.43
CA ASN A 278 -8.25 3.13 8.98
C ASN A 278 -8.49 1.84 9.77
N LEU A 279 -7.48 0.98 9.87
CA LEU A 279 -7.55 -0.27 10.62
C LEU A 279 -6.54 -0.26 11.77
N THR A 280 -6.97 -0.76 12.93
CA THR A 280 -6.06 -1.08 14.03
C THR A 280 -5.72 -2.56 13.96
N VAL A 281 -4.46 -2.86 13.64
CA VAL A 281 -3.92 -4.23 13.68
C VAL A 281 -3.03 -4.38 14.90
N GLU A 282 -3.19 -5.48 15.62
CA GLU A 282 -2.39 -5.80 16.79
C GLU A 282 -0.91 -5.98 16.42
N LYS A 283 0.00 -5.61 17.34
CA LYS A 283 1.47 -5.74 17.23
C LYS A 283 2.13 -4.85 16.18
N ASP A 284 1.86 -5.04 14.89
CA ASP A 284 2.63 -4.40 13.82
C ASP A 284 2.04 -3.06 13.40
N HIS A 285 0.79 -2.78 13.80
CA HIS A 285 0.12 -1.51 13.54
C HIS A 285 0.18 -1.08 12.06
N SER A 286 0.26 -2.05 11.16
CA SER A 286 0.32 -1.87 9.72
C SER A 286 -0.52 -2.94 9.04
N TYR A 287 -1.01 -2.63 7.84
CA TYR A 287 -1.84 -3.52 7.05
C TYR A 287 -1.58 -3.30 5.56
N THR A 288 -2.10 -4.18 4.73
CA THR A 288 -2.03 -4.02 3.27
C THR A 288 -3.30 -3.38 2.75
N ALA A 289 -3.17 -2.26 2.03
CA ALA A 289 -4.28 -1.62 1.31
C ALA A 289 -3.83 -1.34 -0.13
N ASN A 290 -4.64 -1.75 -1.12
CA ASN A 290 -4.33 -1.58 -2.54
C ASN A 290 -2.92 -2.06 -2.92
N TYR A 291 -2.51 -3.24 -2.42
CA TYR A 291 -1.18 -3.84 -2.62
C TYR A 291 0.00 -3.13 -1.97
N LEU A 292 -0.23 -2.08 -1.19
CA LEU A 292 0.79 -1.35 -0.47
C LEU A 292 0.72 -1.67 1.02
N SER A 293 1.88 -1.81 1.66
CA SER A 293 1.95 -1.78 3.12
C SER A 293 1.72 -0.35 3.58
N VAL A 294 0.70 -0.14 4.41
CA VAL A 294 0.37 1.13 5.02
C VAL A 294 0.45 0.98 6.53
N LYS A 295 1.01 1.99 7.20
CA LYS A 295 1.00 2.07 8.66
C LYS A 295 -0.30 2.74 9.11
N ASN A 296 -0.81 2.36 10.28
CA ASN A 296 -1.83 3.15 10.93
C ASN A 296 -1.32 4.60 11.09
N CYS A 297 -2.16 5.58 10.79
CA CYS A 297 -1.83 6.96 11.15
C CYS A 297 -1.89 7.05 12.68
N SER A 298 -0.72 7.02 13.34
CA SER A 298 -0.59 7.02 14.78
C SER A 298 -0.25 8.44 15.26
N TRP A 299 -1.24 9.18 15.76
CA TRP A 299 -0.94 10.42 16.49
C TRP A 299 -0.22 10.07 17.80
N THR A 300 0.67 10.94 18.28
CA THR A 300 1.60 10.70 19.42
C THR A 300 0.94 10.26 20.73
N THR A 301 -0.39 10.36 20.86
CA THR A 301 -1.17 9.83 21.99
C THR A 301 -1.40 8.31 21.93
N THR A 302 -1.06 7.63 20.83
CA THR A 302 -1.27 6.17 20.67
C THR A 302 -0.11 5.30 21.18
N HIS A 303 1.00 5.90 21.62
CA HIS A 303 2.10 5.18 22.25
C HIS A 303 2.41 5.81 23.62
N PRO A 304 1.75 5.35 24.71
CA PRO A 304 2.12 5.79 26.05
C PRO A 304 3.60 5.47 26.32
N ALA A 305 4.23 6.30 27.14
CA ALA A 305 5.57 6.04 27.64
C ALA A 305 5.65 4.60 28.19
N GLY A 306 6.63 3.80 27.72
CA GLY A 306 6.86 2.42 28.16
C GLY A 306 6.50 1.33 27.15
N THR A 307 5.74 1.61 26.08
CA THR A 307 5.45 0.63 25.01
C THR A 307 6.15 0.91 23.69
N TYR A 308 6.99 1.95 23.65
CA TYR A 308 7.79 2.29 22.48
C TYR A 308 8.81 1.17 22.19
N ARG A 309 8.81 0.68 20.95
CA ARG A 309 9.69 -0.38 20.47
C ARG A 309 10.59 0.16 19.36
N THR A 310 11.86 -0.21 19.42
CA THR A 310 12.84 0.08 18.38
C THR A 310 13.15 -1.19 17.59
N TYR A 311 13.46 -1.02 16.31
CA TYR A 311 14.16 -2.07 15.58
C TYR A 311 15.63 -2.14 16.02
N SER A 312 16.27 -3.29 15.80
CA SER A 312 17.70 -3.41 16.03
C SER A 312 18.49 -2.45 15.15
N VAL A 313 19.60 -1.93 15.65
CA VAL A 313 20.45 -0.99 14.90
C VAL A 313 20.86 -1.59 13.55
N ASN A 314 21.28 -2.86 13.52
CA ASN A 314 21.69 -3.54 12.29
C ASN A 314 20.59 -3.55 11.22
N ARG A 315 19.33 -3.77 11.62
CA ARG A 315 18.20 -3.73 10.69
C ARG A 315 18.04 -2.35 10.08
N VAL A 316 18.02 -1.30 10.92
CA VAL A 316 17.86 0.09 10.45
C VAL A 316 19.02 0.50 9.54
N ILE A 317 20.26 0.10 9.87
CA ILE A 317 21.43 0.36 9.03
C ILE A 317 21.33 -0.34 7.66
N ASN A 318 20.83 -1.57 7.61
CA ASN A 318 20.60 -2.29 6.35
C ASN A 318 19.51 -1.64 5.51
N GLU A 319 18.44 -1.13 6.13
CA GLU A 319 17.40 -0.36 5.46
C GLU A 319 17.98 0.94 4.86
N ILE A 320 18.75 1.71 5.64
CA ILE A 320 19.42 2.93 5.17
C ILE A 320 20.40 2.62 4.03
N LYS A 321 21.17 1.54 4.11
CA LYS A 321 22.09 1.09 3.05
C LYS A 321 21.34 0.79 1.76
N SER A 322 20.18 0.15 1.86
CA SER A 322 19.32 -0.15 0.71
C SER A 322 18.78 1.12 0.06
N LEU A 323 18.32 2.08 0.88
CA LEU A 323 17.87 3.39 0.39
C LEU A 323 19.01 4.17 -0.28
N ALA A 324 20.21 4.15 0.30
CA ALA A 324 21.39 4.79 -0.29
C ALA A 324 21.74 4.18 -1.66
N ASN A 325 21.62 2.85 -1.81
CA ASN A 325 21.86 2.15 -3.08
C ASN A 325 20.81 2.50 -4.15
N LEU A 326 19.61 2.91 -3.76
CA LEU A 326 18.58 3.44 -4.65
C LEU A 326 18.85 4.90 -5.07
N GLY A 327 19.89 5.53 -4.53
CA GLY A 327 20.23 6.92 -4.81
C GLY A 327 19.50 7.93 -3.93
N ILE A 328 18.77 7.49 -2.90
CA ILE A 328 18.19 8.39 -1.88
C ILE A 328 19.33 9.13 -1.18
N LYS A 329 19.14 10.44 -0.96
CA LYS A 329 20.16 11.33 -0.38
C LYS A 329 19.78 11.91 0.98
N GLU A 330 18.50 11.86 1.35
CA GLU A 330 17.99 12.42 2.59
C GLU A 330 16.91 11.50 3.17
N ILE A 331 16.98 11.26 4.48
CA ILE A 331 16.04 10.41 5.22
C ILE A 331 15.64 11.17 6.48
N PHE A 332 14.35 11.27 6.75
CA PHE A 332 13.80 11.84 7.98
C PHE A 332 13.12 10.75 8.80
N ASP A 333 13.52 10.59 10.06
CA ASP A 333 12.84 9.71 11.02
C ASP A 333 11.70 10.45 11.73
N ASP A 334 10.50 9.89 11.62
CA ASP A 334 9.27 10.42 12.20
C ASP A 334 8.73 9.55 13.34
N SER A 335 9.61 8.89 14.11
CA SER A 335 9.21 8.02 15.22
C SER A 335 8.71 8.76 16.48
N GLY A 336 8.34 10.04 16.35
CA GLY A 336 7.97 10.96 17.43
C GLY A 336 9.15 11.50 18.24
N THR A 337 10.10 10.65 18.65
CA THR A 337 11.42 11.05 19.17
C THR A 337 12.42 9.97 18.84
N PHE A 338 13.52 10.35 18.18
CA PHE A 338 14.55 9.40 17.79
C PHE A 338 15.15 8.69 19.01
N PRO A 339 15.45 7.38 18.93
CA PRO A 339 15.94 6.64 20.09
C PRO A 339 17.26 7.20 20.63
N ILE A 340 17.44 7.14 21.95
CA ILE A 340 18.60 7.68 22.68
C ILE A 340 19.41 6.57 23.37
N GLY A 341 20.45 6.93 24.13
CA GLY A 341 21.24 5.98 24.93
C GLY A 341 22.17 5.10 24.10
N LEU A 342 22.34 3.84 24.49
CA LEU A 342 23.22 2.88 23.80
C LEU A 342 22.81 2.68 22.34
N TRP A 343 21.50 2.61 22.07
CA TRP A 343 21.00 2.46 20.71
C TRP A 343 21.48 3.59 19.79
N LEU A 344 21.39 4.86 20.25
CA LEU A 344 21.85 6.02 19.48
C LEU A 344 23.35 5.95 19.20
N LYS A 345 24.12 5.55 20.22
CA LYS A 345 25.57 5.41 20.11
C LYS A 345 25.94 4.38 19.05
N ASP A 346 25.36 3.19 19.13
CA ASP A 346 25.59 2.10 18.20
C ASP A 346 25.15 2.46 16.79
N PHE A 347 23.98 3.09 16.64
CA PHE A 347 23.48 3.58 15.35
C PHE A 347 24.46 4.56 14.70
N CYS A 348 24.90 5.58 15.45
CA CYS A 348 25.81 6.58 14.92
C CYS A 348 27.17 5.96 14.56
N GLN A 349 27.69 5.04 15.38
CA GLN A 349 28.94 4.34 15.09
C GLN A 349 28.85 3.46 13.84
N GLN A 350 27.73 2.77 13.63
CA GLN A 350 27.51 1.99 12.41
C GLN A 350 27.35 2.86 11.17
N MET A 351 26.63 3.98 11.26
CA MET A 351 26.53 4.96 10.18
C MET A 351 27.92 5.48 9.73
N ILE A 352 28.83 5.70 10.69
CA ILE A 352 30.20 6.17 10.43
C ILE A 352 31.05 5.04 9.84
N SER A 353 31.10 3.87 10.49
CA SER A 353 31.98 2.76 10.08
C SER A 353 31.59 2.16 8.72
N THR A 354 30.30 2.15 8.37
CA THR A 354 29.83 1.71 7.05
C THR A 354 30.00 2.78 5.95
N GLY A 355 30.39 4.01 6.31
CA GLY A 355 30.48 5.15 5.40
C GLY A 355 29.15 5.66 4.87
N LEU A 356 28.02 5.23 5.45
CA LEU A 356 26.69 5.70 5.07
C LEU A 356 26.48 7.18 5.37
N ASN A 357 27.13 7.70 6.41
CA ASN A 357 27.14 9.12 6.75
C ASN A 357 27.68 10.04 5.63
N LYS A 358 28.40 9.49 4.64
CA LYS A 358 28.87 10.22 3.44
C LYS A 358 27.91 10.09 2.25
N LYS A 359 26.92 9.20 2.32
CA LYS A 359 25.99 8.88 1.22
C LYS A 359 24.61 9.47 1.43
N VAL A 360 24.16 9.55 2.67
CA VAL A 360 22.83 10.04 3.07
C VAL A 360 22.93 11.05 4.20
N VAL A 361 22.05 12.04 4.18
CA VAL A 361 21.83 13.00 5.27
C VAL A 361 20.61 12.57 6.07
N LEU A 362 20.69 12.69 7.40
CA LEU A 362 19.61 12.32 8.30
C LEU A 362 18.95 13.55 8.94
N GLY A 363 17.65 13.46 9.15
CA GLY A 363 16.90 14.32 10.06
C GLY A 363 16.00 13.50 10.98
N CYS A 364 15.63 14.04 12.14
CA CYS A 364 14.71 13.37 13.05
C CYS A 364 13.97 14.31 13.99
N ASN A 365 12.91 13.80 14.62
CA ASN A 365 12.32 14.42 15.80
C ASN A 365 13.18 14.18 17.05
N MET A 366 13.34 15.19 17.89
CA MET A 366 14.13 15.12 19.12
C MET A 366 13.46 15.90 20.27
N ARG A 367 13.75 15.49 21.50
CA ARG A 367 13.26 16.17 22.70
C ARG A 367 14.35 17.04 23.33
N PHE A 368 13.92 18.15 23.93
CA PHE A 368 14.82 18.95 24.76
C PHE A 368 15.28 18.16 25.98
N ALA A 369 16.48 18.46 26.46
CA ALA A 369 17.16 17.80 27.57
C ALA A 369 17.40 16.29 27.41
N ALA A 370 17.13 15.70 26.23
CA ALA A 370 17.31 14.27 26.00
C ALA A 370 18.77 13.86 25.76
N LEU A 371 19.62 14.80 25.32
CA LEU A 371 20.99 14.53 24.87
C LEU A 371 21.99 15.49 25.51
N ASP A 372 23.20 14.97 25.75
CA ASP A 372 24.37 15.76 26.10
C ASP A 372 25.17 16.21 24.85
N GLN A 373 26.20 17.03 25.07
CA GLN A 373 27.03 17.55 23.99
C GLN A 373 27.77 16.46 23.20
N SER A 374 28.20 15.39 23.86
CA SER A 374 28.94 14.30 23.22
C SER A 374 28.05 13.54 22.24
N GLN A 375 26.78 13.34 22.60
CA GLN A 375 25.78 12.70 21.76
C GLN A 375 25.42 13.57 20.55
N TYR A 376 25.25 14.89 20.73
CA TYR A 376 25.05 15.81 19.60
C TYR A 376 26.24 15.79 18.63
N ASN A 377 27.46 15.80 19.14
CA ASN A 377 28.67 15.71 18.31
C ASN A 377 28.70 14.40 17.53
N LEU A 378 28.27 13.29 18.16
CA LEU A 378 28.21 11.98 17.53
C LEU A 378 27.13 11.93 16.43
N MET A 379 25.95 12.51 16.67
CA MET A 379 24.90 12.64 15.65
C MET A 379 25.38 13.44 14.43
N ALA A 380 26.05 14.57 14.65
CA ALA A 380 26.59 15.35 13.53
C ALA A 380 27.60 14.55 12.70
N LYS A 381 28.49 13.79 13.36
CA LYS A 381 29.47 12.92 12.67
C LYS A 381 28.83 11.77 11.89
N SER A 382 27.68 11.27 12.34
CA SER A 382 26.94 10.18 11.68
C SER A 382 26.04 10.63 10.53
N GLY A 383 26.02 11.93 10.21
CA GLY A 383 25.32 12.47 9.05
C GLY A 383 23.98 13.12 9.39
N PHE A 384 23.62 13.27 10.67
CA PHE A 384 22.47 14.11 11.02
C PHE A 384 22.74 15.57 10.70
N ARG A 385 21.72 16.23 10.16
CA ARG A 385 21.72 17.66 9.89
C ARG A 385 20.55 18.36 10.54
N PHE A 386 19.35 17.83 10.42
CA PHE A 386 18.11 18.52 10.83
C PHE A 386 17.48 17.87 12.05
N LEU A 387 17.20 18.66 13.10
CA LEU A 387 16.55 18.18 14.32
C LEU A 387 15.27 18.96 14.60
N LEU A 388 14.12 18.29 14.58
CA LEU A 388 12.83 18.89 14.89
C LEU A 388 12.55 18.78 16.39
N TYR A 389 12.34 19.91 17.05
CA TYR A 389 11.99 20.00 18.46
C TYR A 389 10.61 20.61 18.67
N GLY A 390 9.76 19.89 19.40
CA GLY A 390 8.51 20.42 19.91
C GLY A 390 8.71 21.30 21.13
N LEU A 391 8.67 22.61 20.95
CA LEU A 391 8.60 23.58 22.04
C LEU A 391 7.18 23.69 22.59
N GLU A 392 6.18 23.65 21.70
CA GLU A 392 4.74 23.80 21.97
C GLU A 392 4.37 25.15 22.60
N SER A 393 4.90 25.48 23.78
CA SER A 393 4.67 26.74 24.51
C SER A 393 5.90 27.13 25.33
N ALA A 394 6.12 28.44 25.54
CA ALA A 394 7.12 28.95 26.49
C ALA A 394 6.52 29.33 27.85
N ASN A 395 5.31 28.85 28.15
CA ASN A 395 4.70 28.90 29.47
C ASN A 395 4.80 27.53 30.15
N GLN A 396 5.37 27.49 31.36
CA GLN A 396 5.63 26.24 32.07
C GLN A 396 4.34 25.53 32.50
N ASP A 397 3.28 26.28 32.83
CA ASP A 397 1.99 25.72 33.22
C ASP A 397 1.34 24.97 32.06
N THR A 398 1.36 25.54 30.85
CA THR A 398 0.92 24.87 29.63
C THR A 398 1.72 23.59 29.39
N LEU A 399 3.05 23.63 29.50
CA LEU A 399 3.88 22.43 29.34
C LEU A 399 3.56 21.33 30.37
N SER A 400 3.22 21.72 31.59
CA SER A 400 2.80 20.79 32.65
C SER A 400 1.43 20.19 32.37
N ILE A 401 0.45 20.99 31.92
CA ILE A 401 -0.91 20.53 31.57
C ILE A 401 -0.87 19.52 30.44
N ILE A 402 -0.06 19.77 29.39
CA ILE A 402 0.05 18.83 28.27
C ILE A 402 1.00 17.66 28.53
N HIS A 403 1.50 17.53 29.77
CA HIS A 403 2.48 16.51 30.17
C HIS A 403 3.70 16.46 29.26
N LYS A 404 4.21 17.64 28.85
CA LYS A 404 5.37 17.71 27.97
C LYS A 404 6.62 17.18 28.65
N ASN A 405 6.72 17.15 29.98
CA ASN A 405 7.88 16.64 30.72
C ASN A 405 9.21 17.32 30.30
N THR A 406 9.18 18.63 30.10
CA THR A 406 10.36 19.47 29.80
C THR A 406 10.20 20.83 30.46
N LYS A 407 11.32 21.49 30.78
CA LYS A 407 11.32 22.88 31.26
C LYS A 407 11.52 23.85 30.10
N VAL A 408 10.94 25.05 30.19
CA VAL A 408 11.18 26.12 29.21
C VAL A 408 12.69 26.44 29.08
N SER A 409 13.44 26.36 30.18
CA SER A 409 14.90 26.57 30.21
C SER A 409 15.69 25.52 29.41
N ASP A 410 15.15 24.31 29.21
CA ASP A 410 15.85 23.21 28.54
C ASP A 410 16.02 23.49 27.05
N ALA A 411 15.11 24.26 26.46
CA ALA A 411 15.13 24.60 25.05
C ALA A 411 16.45 25.30 24.68
N ARG A 412 16.79 26.41 25.35
CA ARG A 412 18.01 27.18 25.04
C ARG A 412 19.27 26.32 25.19
N LYS A 413 19.38 25.55 26.28
CA LYS A 413 20.55 24.69 26.56
C LYS A 413 20.73 23.63 25.46
N SER A 414 19.64 22.94 25.10
CA SER A 414 19.66 21.89 24.08
C SER A 414 20.02 22.45 22.70
N LEU A 415 19.41 23.57 22.33
CA LEU A 415 19.66 24.22 21.05
C LEU A 415 21.11 24.71 20.94
N LEU A 416 21.66 25.28 22.01
CA LEU A 416 23.06 25.69 22.06
C LEU A 416 24.00 24.50 21.79
N MET A 417 23.76 23.36 22.45
CA MET A 417 24.57 22.15 22.26
C MET A 417 24.45 21.59 20.84
N ALA A 418 23.23 21.57 20.29
CA ALA A 418 22.98 21.14 18.92
C ALA A 418 23.68 22.05 17.90
N LYS A 419 23.59 23.38 18.06
CA LYS A 419 24.29 24.34 17.20
C LYS A 419 25.80 24.20 17.30
N LYS A 420 26.34 23.98 18.50
CA LYS A 420 27.78 23.74 18.70
C LYS A 420 28.28 22.50 17.95
N ALA A 421 27.43 21.48 17.80
CA ALA A 421 27.72 20.30 17.00
C ALA A 421 27.57 20.50 15.48
N GLY A 422 27.07 21.67 15.03
CA GLY A 422 26.84 21.97 13.61
C GLY A 422 25.47 21.52 13.09
N LEU A 423 24.54 21.15 13.97
CA LEU A 423 23.19 20.71 13.59
C LEU A 423 22.28 21.93 13.30
N GLN A 424 21.14 21.65 12.66
CA GLN A 424 20.13 22.61 12.24
C GLN A 424 18.81 22.37 12.98
N PRO A 425 18.60 22.97 14.17
CA PRO A 425 17.36 22.82 14.91
C PRO A 425 16.18 23.51 14.21
N HIS A 426 15.05 22.82 14.17
CA HIS A 426 13.75 23.34 13.79
C HIS A 426 12.84 23.33 15.01
N LEU A 427 12.13 24.42 15.23
CA LEU A 427 11.18 24.53 16.35
C LEU A 427 9.76 24.31 15.85
N THR A 428 8.93 23.65 16.65
CA THR A 428 7.47 23.68 16.48
C THR A 428 6.82 24.30 17.72
N ILE A 429 5.85 25.17 17.50
CA ILE A 429 5.00 25.76 18.54
C ILE A 429 3.53 25.65 18.17
N MET A 430 2.69 25.68 19.20
CA MET A 430 1.25 25.65 19.05
C MET A 430 0.63 26.83 19.80
N ILE A 431 -0.45 27.38 19.27
CA ILE A 431 -1.19 28.50 19.86
C ILE A 431 -2.68 28.18 19.91
N GLY A 432 -3.35 28.65 20.95
CA GLY A 432 -4.80 28.59 21.06
C GLY A 432 -5.30 27.53 22.02
N TYR A 433 -4.51 27.11 23.00
CA TYR A 433 -4.99 26.21 24.06
C TYR A 433 -6.21 26.83 24.78
N PRO A 434 -7.14 26.01 25.32
CA PRO A 434 -8.38 26.50 25.91
C PRO A 434 -8.18 27.28 27.22
N TRP A 435 -6.99 27.25 27.80
CA TRP A 435 -6.57 28.02 28.98
C TRP A 435 -5.50 29.08 28.66
N GLU A 436 -5.01 29.16 27.42
CA GLU A 436 -3.90 30.05 27.08
C GLU A 436 -4.38 31.50 26.95
N THR A 437 -3.83 32.36 27.80
CA THR A 437 -4.07 33.81 27.75
C THR A 437 -3.18 34.48 26.70
N GLU A 438 -3.53 35.70 26.30
CA GLU A 438 -2.72 36.49 25.37
C GLU A 438 -1.29 36.70 25.85
N LYS A 439 -1.10 36.98 27.15
CA LYS A 439 0.22 37.13 27.76
C LYS A 439 1.05 35.84 27.64
N MET A 440 0.43 34.66 27.79
CA MET A 440 1.11 33.37 27.66
C MET A 440 1.54 33.13 26.20
N ALA A 441 0.63 33.36 25.25
CA ALA A 441 0.94 33.22 23.82
C ALA A 441 2.05 34.20 23.40
N GLN A 442 1.95 35.48 23.77
CA GLN A 442 2.97 36.49 23.49
C GLN A 442 4.35 36.11 24.06
N LYS A 443 4.40 35.53 25.28
CA LYS A 443 5.64 35.01 25.87
C LYS A 443 6.26 33.91 25.00
N THR A 444 5.45 33.00 24.46
CA THR A 444 5.89 31.98 23.50
C THR A 444 6.49 32.64 22.24
N LEU A 445 5.80 33.63 21.66
CA LEU A 445 6.27 34.32 20.46
C LEU A 445 7.62 35.01 20.68
N LEU A 446 7.74 35.75 21.79
CA LEU A 446 8.96 36.48 22.14
C LEU A 446 10.12 35.51 22.36
N SER A 447 9.89 34.40 23.06
CA SER A 447 10.90 33.38 23.33
C SER A 447 11.45 32.79 22.03
N VAL A 448 10.57 32.44 21.09
CA VAL A 448 10.98 31.90 19.78
C VAL A 448 11.73 32.92 18.94
N LYS A 449 11.26 34.18 18.91
CA LYS A 449 11.98 35.28 18.22
C LYS A 449 13.40 35.44 18.75
N ILE A 450 13.59 35.38 20.08
CA ILE A 450 14.91 35.46 20.72
C ILE A 450 15.79 34.27 20.31
N LEU A 451 15.26 33.04 20.36
CA LEU A 451 16.03 31.83 19.97
C LEU A 451 16.50 31.89 18.52
N ILE A 452 15.65 32.36 17.61
CA ILE A 452 15.98 32.50 16.19
C ILE A 452 16.99 33.62 15.96
N ARG A 453 16.77 34.80 16.55
CA ARG A 453 17.68 35.95 16.48
C ARG A 453 19.09 35.56 16.95
N ASP A 454 19.17 34.82 18.04
CA ASP A 454 20.43 34.34 18.62
C ASP A 454 21.10 33.24 17.73
N GLY A 455 20.39 32.72 16.73
CA GLY A 455 20.86 31.69 15.81
C GLY A 455 20.81 30.28 16.38
N LEU A 456 19.98 30.07 17.41
CA LEU A 456 19.79 28.79 18.08
C LEU A 456 18.77 27.89 17.37
N ALA A 457 17.94 28.46 16.48
CA ALA A 457 17.03 27.72 15.62
C ALA A 457 17.17 28.19 14.16
N ASP A 458 17.11 27.24 13.24
CA ASP A 458 17.29 27.44 11.80
C ASP A 458 15.99 27.63 11.03
N SER A 459 14.87 27.21 11.63
CA SER A 459 13.53 27.31 11.07
C SER A 459 12.47 27.07 12.15
N LEU A 460 11.22 27.40 11.85
CA LEU A 460 10.08 27.26 12.76
C LEU A 460 8.83 26.84 11.99
N GLN A 461 7.99 26.06 12.67
CA GLN A 461 6.59 25.86 12.35
C GLN A 461 5.71 26.33 13.52
N ALA A 462 4.63 27.04 13.21
CA ALA A 462 3.62 27.45 14.17
C ALA A 462 2.25 26.99 13.66
N THR A 463 1.43 26.40 14.55
CA THR A 463 0.10 25.88 14.23
C THR A 463 -0.93 26.30 15.28
N ILE A 464 -2.20 26.29 14.89
CA ILE A 464 -3.32 26.39 15.82
C ILE A 464 -3.52 25.01 16.47
N VAL A 465 -3.79 24.98 17.77
CA VAL A 465 -4.07 23.73 18.51
C VAL A 465 -5.39 23.13 18.04
N ILE A 466 -5.34 21.87 17.60
CA ILE A 466 -6.52 21.10 17.19
C ILE A 466 -6.70 19.90 18.13
N PRO A 467 -7.87 19.77 18.80
CA PRO A 467 -8.17 18.60 19.62
C PRO A 467 -8.64 17.44 18.73
N TYR A 468 -7.75 16.61 18.20
CA TYR A 468 -8.18 15.51 17.33
C TYR A 468 -8.98 14.42 18.08
N PRO A 469 -10.03 13.84 17.46
CA PRO A 469 -10.78 12.73 18.04
C PRO A 469 -9.88 11.60 18.54
N GLY A 470 -10.17 11.10 19.75
CA GLY A 470 -9.38 10.06 20.42
C GLY A 470 -8.18 10.58 21.22
N THR A 471 -7.88 11.88 21.19
CA THR A 471 -6.85 12.48 22.06
C THR A 471 -7.40 12.83 23.47
N PRO A 472 -6.54 12.87 24.51
CA PRO A 472 -6.96 13.36 25.83
C PRO A 472 -7.57 14.76 25.79
N LEU A 473 -6.99 15.66 24.97
CA LEU A 473 -7.48 17.02 24.80
C LEU A 473 -8.89 17.04 24.20
N PHE A 474 -9.19 16.22 23.20
CA PHE A 474 -10.54 16.13 22.64
C PHE A 474 -11.56 15.62 23.64
N ASN A 475 -11.21 14.58 24.41
CA ASN A 475 -12.07 14.05 25.48
C ASN A 475 -12.36 15.12 26.54
N GLU A 476 -11.37 15.93 26.90
CA GLU A 476 -11.55 17.05 27.81
C GLU A 476 -12.42 18.16 27.19
N CYS A 477 -12.19 18.50 25.92
CA CYS A 477 -13.02 19.47 25.20
C CYS A 477 -14.48 19.03 25.12
N GLN A 478 -14.77 17.74 24.94
CA GLN A 478 -16.14 17.21 24.98
C GLN A 478 -16.73 17.36 26.39
N LYS A 479 -16.01 16.92 27.42
CA LYS A 479 -16.48 16.97 28.81
C LYS A 479 -16.77 18.39 29.29
N LYS A 480 -15.96 19.37 28.88
CA LYS A 480 -16.07 20.78 29.30
C LYS A 480 -16.84 21.66 28.32
N GLY A 481 -17.38 21.11 27.23
CA GLY A 481 -18.12 21.86 26.22
C GLY A 481 -17.26 22.92 25.50
N TRP A 482 -15.99 22.62 25.25
CA TRP A 482 -15.05 23.49 24.54
C TRP A 482 -15.04 23.30 23.02
N LEU A 483 -15.61 22.23 22.48
CA LEU A 483 -15.68 22.06 21.02
C LEU A 483 -16.59 23.12 20.40
N LEU A 484 -16.13 23.75 19.32
CA LEU A 484 -16.93 24.68 18.50
C LEU A 484 -17.63 23.95 17.35
N THR A 485 -17.05 22.84 16.88
CA THR A 485 -17.59 22.07 15.76
C THR A 485 -17.06 20.63 15.79
N THR A 486 -17.83 19.71 15.22
CA THR A 486 -17.41 18.32 14.89
C THR A 486 -17.36 18.10 13.38
N ASP A 487 -17.33 19.19 12.61
CA ASP A 487 -17.07 19.16 11.18
C ASP A 487 -15.58 18.90 10.95
N TRP A 488 -15.25 17.67 10.57
CA TRP A 488 -13.87 17.19 10.51
C TRP A 488 -13.03 17.90 9.44
N ASP A 489 -13.67 18.46 8.41
CA ASP A 489 -12.98 19.24 7.38
C ASP A 489 -12.35 20.52 7.94
N LYS A 490 -12.82 20.96 9.12
CA LYS A 490 -12.31 22.14 9.83
C LYS A 490 -11.10 21.86 10.73
N TYR A 491 -10.69 20.59 10.89
CA TYR A 491 -9.61 20.17 11.78
C TYR A 491 -8.21 20.21 11.11
N ASP A 492 -8.05 21.05 10.08
CA ASP A 492 -6.85 21.17 9.24
C ASP A 492 -5.78 22.16 9.76
N MET A 493 -5.91 22.61 11.02
CA MET A 493 -5.05 23.59 11.69
C MET A 493 -5.11 25.03 11.14
N ARG A 494 -6.02 25.36 10.21
CA ARG A 494 -6.16 26.72 9.67
C ARG A 494 -7.08 27.63 10.48
N GLN A 495 -7.91 27.07 11.34
CA GLN A 495 -8.81 27.81 12.22
C GLN A 495 -8.98 27.11 13.57
N SER A 496 -9.45 27.86 14.57
CA SER A 496 -9.80 27.26 15.87
C SER A 496 -11.09 26.44 15.76
N VAL A 497 -11.05 25.20 16.21
CA VAL A 497 -12.24 24.32 16.36
C VAL A 497 -12.61 24.11 17.83
N MET A 498 -11.94 24.81 18.74
CA MET A 498 -12.23 24.79 20.17
C MET A 498 -12.23 26.20 20.78
N LYS A 499 -12.89 26.36 21.92
CA LYS A 499 -12.92 27.58 22.71
C LYS A 499 -11.52 27.89 23.24
N SER A 500 -11.13 29.15 23.16
CA SER A 500 -9.89 29.67 23.73
C SER A 500 -10.13 31.12 24.17
N PRO A 501 -9.44 31.61 25.22
CA PRO A 501 -9.41 33.03 25.54
C PRO A 501 -8.92 33.90 24.36
N LEU A 502 -8.17 33.29 23.43
CA LEU A 502 -7.74 33.93 22.19
C LEU A 502 -8.80 33.73 21.11
N SER A 503 -9.28 34.83 20.52
CA SER A 503 -10.14 34.75 19.33
C SER A 503 -9.43 34.04 18.18
N SER A 504 -10.17 33.34 17.32
CA SER A 504 -9.60 32.67 16.13
C SER A 504 -8.79 33.63 15.25
N GLN A 505 -9.25 34.89 15.12
CA GLN A 505 -8.53 35.94 14.37
C GLN A 505 -7.21 36.31 15.05
N THR A 506 -7.20 36.47 16.38
CA THR A 506 -5.99 36.74 17.15
C THR A 506 -4.97 35.61 17.01
N GLN A 507 -5.42 34.35 17.12
CA GLN A 507 -4.54 33.18 16.94
C GLN A 507 -3.89 33.18 15.55
N LEU A 508 -4.68 33.42 14.50
CA LEU A 508 -4.19 33.48 13.12
C LEU A 508 -3.19 34.62 12.91
N LEU A 509 -3.49 35.81 13.44
CA LEU A 509 -2.60 36.98 13.40
C LEU A 509 -1.28 36.70 14.12
N MET A 510 -1.32 36.05 15.28
CA MET A 510 -0.12 35.64 16.01
C MET A 510 0.75 34.69 15.19
N VAL A 511 0.16 33.63 14.63
CA VAL A 511 0.86 32.68 13.73
C VAL A 511 1.48 33.42 12.54
N LYS A 512 0.75 34.32 11.88
CA LYS A 512 1.23 35.12 10.75
C LYS A 512 2.39 36.06 11.15
N ASN A 513 2.27 36.73 12.29
CA ASN A 513 3.27 37.68 12.80
C ASN A 513 4.57 37.01 13.24
N ILE A 514 4.50 35.75 13.69
CA ILE A 514 5.69 34.94 13.96
C ILE A 514 6.51 34.78 12.69
N PHE A 515 5.90 34.34 11.59
CA PHE A 515 6.62 34.15 10.33
C PHE A 515 7.29 35.45 9.89
N LYS A 516 6.55 36.57 9.85
CA LYS A 516 7.13 37.89 9.54
C LYS A 516 8.30 38.28 10.44
N GLY A 517 8.18 38.05 11.75
CA GLY A 517 9.18 38.42 12.75
C GLY A 517 10.46 37.58 12.76
N ILE A 518 10.51 36.49 11.98
CA ILE A 518 11.64 35.56 11.93
C ILE A 518 12.66 35.92 10.86
N LEU A 519 12.23 36.65 9.82
CA LEU A 519 13.11 37.18 8.76
C LEU A 519 13.92 38.40 9.24
N THR A 520 14.68 38.22 10.31
CA THR A 520 15.60 39.26 10.80
C THR A 520 16.80 39.39 9.87
N PRO A 521 17.43 40.57 9.75
CA PRO A 521 18.66 40.74 8.98
C PRO A 521 19.75 39.75 9.39
N GLN A 522 19.87 39.45 10.69
CA GLN A 522 20.80 38.47 11.24
C GLN A 522 20.48 37.05 10.77
N PHE A 523 19.20 36.66 10.73
CA PHE A 523 18.78 35.36 10.21
C PHE A 523 19.09 35.23 8.72
N LEU A 524 18.74 36.24 7.92
CA LEU A 524 19.00 36.27 6.49
C LEU A 524 20.49 36.20 6.18
N PHE A 525 21.31 37.00 6.87
CA PHE A 525 22.76 36.99 6.73
C PHE A 525 23.35 35.60 7.03
N ARG A 526 22.91 34.94 8.09
CA ARG A 526 23.35 33.57 8.42
C ARG A 526 22.92 32.55 7.37
N LYS A 527 21.73 32.68 6.78
CA LYS A 527 21.28 31.78 5.71
C LYS A 527 22.08 31.99 4.43
N ILE A 528 22.35 33.23 4.04
CA ILE A 528 23.17 33.55 2.86
C ILE A 528 24.59 33.02 3.04
N THR A 529 25.23 33.29 4.18
CA THR A 529 26.59 32.79 4.48
C THR A 529 26.67 31.28 4.64
N SER A 530 25.54 30.59 4.82
CA SER A 530 25.50 29.12 4.89
C SER A 530 25.50 28.42 3.53
N ILE A 531 25.34 29.15 2.42
CA ILE A 531 25.34 28.59 1.06
C ILE A 531 26.76 28.19 0.68
N LYS A 532 27.00 26.89 0.46
CA LYS A 532 28.33 26.38 0.08
C LYS A 532 28.40 25.89 -1.37
N ASN A 533 27.25 25.65 -2.00
CA ASN A 533 27.18 25.14 -3.37
C ASN A 533 25.83 25.50 -4.04
N LEU A 534 25.72 25.21 -5.34
CA LEU A 534 24.51 25.48 -6.13
C LEU A 534 23.27 24.71 -5.67
N ASN A 535 23.45 23.54 -5.05
CA ASN A 535 22.32 22.77 -4.51
C ASN A 535 21.74 23.45 -3.26
N ASP A 536 22.60 24.01 -2.40
CA ASP A 536 22.16 24.80 -1.23
C ASP A 536 21.38 26.04 -1.69
N LEU A 537 21.83 26.72 -2.74
CA LEU A 537 21.12 27.87 -3.32
C LEU A 537 19.74 27.45 -3.87
N LYS A 538 19.67 26.37 -4.65
CA LYS A 538 18.41 25.85 -5.19
C LYS A 538 17.44 25.42 -4.08
N PHE A 539 17.97 24.81 -3.02
CA PHE A 539 17.21 24.41 -1.84
C PHE A 539 16.62 25.63 -1.10
N LEU A 540 17.44 26.66 -0.84
CA LEU A 540 16.98 27.89 -0.20
C LEU A 540 15.97 28.65 -1.05
N LEU A 541 16.15 28.71 -2.37
CA LEU A 541 15.17 29.32 -3.30
C LEU A 541 13.82 28.59 -3.24
N THR A 542 13.84 27.26 -3.22
CA THR A 542 12.61 26.45 -3.09
C THR A 542 11.92 26.70 -1.76
N TYR A 543 12.68 26.79 -0.67
CA TYR A 543 12.15 27.13 0.66
C TYR A 543 11.61 28.57 0.72
N ALA A 544 12.29 29.53 0.08
CA ALA A 544 11.82 30.91 0.00
C ALA A 544 10.50 31.01 -0.76
N ILE A 545 10.34 30.29 -1.88
CA ILE A 545 9.07 30.21 -2.62
C ILE A 545 7.96 29.63 -1.73
N LYS A 546 8.21 28.50 -1.05
CA LYS A 546 7.24 27.90 -0.13
C LYS A 546 6.87 28.82 1.03
N TYR A 547 7.84 29.56 1.55
CA TYR A 547 7.61 30.54 2.60
C TYR A 547 6.72 31.70 2.12
N VAL A 548 6.97 32.22 0.91
CA VAL A 548 6.12 33.25 0.29
C VAL A 548 4.70 32.72 0.02
N GLN A 549 4.56 31.47 -0.45
CA GLN A 549 3.25 30.83 -0.60
C GLN A 549 2.52 30.73 0.74
N LYS A 550 3.21 30.31 1.79
CA LYS A 550 2.64 30.22 3.14
C LYS A 550 2.20 31.58 3.70
N LEU A 551 2.88 32.67 3.33
CA LEU A 551 2.42 34.02 3.68
C LEU A 551 1.12 34.41 2.94
N LYS A 552 0.88 33.85 1.74
CA LYS A 552 -0.34 34.06 0.95
C LYS A 552 -1.51 33.20 1.39
N ASP A 553 -1.27 32.08 2.07
CA ASP A 553 -2.31 31.19 2.64
C ASP A 553 -3.15 31.88 3.73
N PHE A 554 -2.68 33.03 4.24
CA PHE A 554 -3.42 33.83 5.21
C PHE A 554 -4.12 34.99 4.50
N PRO A 555 -5.45 35.18 4.67
CA PRO A 555 -6.17 36.28 4.02
C PRO A 555 -5.50 37.63 4.28
N THR A 556 -5.43 38.44 3.23
CA THR A 556 -5.11 39.87 3.34
C THR A 556 -6.29 40.58 3.97
N THR A 557 -6.07 41.18 5.13
CA THR A 557 -6.96 42.21 5.69
C THR A 557 -7.05 43.39 4.75
#